data_AF-A0A959AD74-F1
#
_entry.id   AF-A0A959AD74-F1
#
_cell.length_a   1.000
_cell.length_b   1.000
_cell.length_c   1.000
_cell.angle_alpha   90.00
_cell.angle_beta   90.00
_cell.angle_gamma   90.00
#
_symmetry.space_group_name_H-M   'P 1'
#
loop_
_entity.id
_entity.type
_entity.pdbx_description
1 polymer ?
#
loop_
_entity_poly.entity_id
_entity_poly.type
_entity_poly.pdbx_seq_one_letter_code
_entity_poly.pdbx_strand_id
1 'polypeptide(L)'
;MRIGLIFLGFFAFSMAMAQDSRHVCGVSAADQLTYNERLVQNLATVTANESVSDRSGAQYVPIYFHLVANSSGTGRVRESRVLEQLCALNAAYEPVGIQFYMVSHPTFGLFDKTINNDNVYYNQDNTFLMQAKK
;
A
#
# COMPACT_ATOMS: atom_id res chain seq x y z
N MET A 1 27.82 36.28 25.92
CA MET A 1 26.61 35.48 26.23
C MET A 1 25.28 36.06 25.72
N ARG A 2 25.20 37.29 25.18
CA ARG A 2 23.93 37.89 24.70
C ARG A 2 23.55 37.56 23.25
N ILE A 3 24.52 37.28 22.38
CA ILE A 3 24.29 36.97 20.95
C ILE A 3 23.78 35.53 20.74
N GLY A 4 24.18 34.59 21.60
CA GLY A 4 23.72 33.19 21.52
C GLY A 4 22.24 32.99 21.82
N LEU A 5 21.64 33.82 22.69
CA LEU A 5 20.20 33.78 22.97
C LEU A 5 19.35 34.25 21.78
N ILE A 6 19.87 35.18 20.98
CA ILE A 6 19.17 35.72 19.79
C ILE A 6 19.13 34.66 18.69
N PHE A 7 20.24 33.93 18.48
CA PHE A 7 20.30 32.82 17.51
C PHE A 7 19.40 31.64 17.91
N LEU A 8 19.29 31.33 19.20
CA LEU A 8 18.41 30.26 19.68
C LEU A 8 16.92 30.61 19.50
N GLY A 9 16.55 31.88 19.67
CA GLY A 9 15.19 32.37 19.43
C GLY A 9 14.80 32.36 17.94
N PHE A 10 15.74 32.67 17.05
CA PHE A 10 15.49 32.67 15.60
C PHE A 10 15.25 31.24 15.07
N PHE A 11 15.98 30.25 15.59
CA PHE A 11 15.83 28.84 15.20
C PHE A 11 14.49 28.23 15.67
N ALA A 12 13.98 28.65 16.84
CA ALA A 12 12.68 28.21 17.35
C ALA A 12 11.49 28.77 16.55
N PHE A 13 11.62 29.98 16.00
CA PHE A 13 10.59 30.59 15.16
C PHE A 13 10.44 29.89 13.79
N SER A 14 11.54 29.33 13.25
CA SER A 14 11.53 28.62 11.96
C SER A 14 10.79 27.28 12.01
N MET A 15 10.72 26.62 13.19
CA MET A 15 10.03 25.33 13.34
C MET A 15 8.51 25.45 13.46
N ALA A 16 7.98 26.60 13.89
CA ALA A 16 6.54 26.79 14.08
C ALA A 16 5.74 26.90 12.76
N MET A 17 6.40 27.16 11.63
CA MET A 17 5.76 27.33 10.32
C MET A 17 5.74 26.04 9.47
N ALA A 18 6.24 24.92 9.99
CA ALA A 18 6.39 23.66 9.24
C ALA A 18 5.21 22.68 9.41
N GLN A 19 4.17 23.04 10.17
CA GLN A 19 3.04 22.15 10.45
C GLN A 19 1.72 22.76 10.00
N ASP A 20 1.52 22.90 8.69
CA ASP A 20 0.17 22.88 8.12
C ASP A 20 0.09 21.76 7.08
N SER A 21 -0.10 20.55 7.58
CA SER A 21 -0.47 19.37 6.78
C SER A 21 -1.98 19.12 6.90
N ARG A 22 -2.80 20.16 6.72
CA ARG A 22 -4.21 19.94 6.36
C ARG A 22 -4.23 19.32 4.98
N HIS A 23 -4.33 18.00 4.93
CA HIS A 23 -4.69 17.29 3.71
C HIS A 23 -6.08 17.79 3.30
N VAL A 24 -6.14 18.76 2.39
CA VAL A 24 -7.39 19.22 1.79
C VAL A 24 -7.88 18.09 0.90
N CYS A 25 -8.81 17.29 1.42
CA CYS A 25 -9.52 16.30 0.62
C CYS A 25 -10.69 17.00 -0.09
N GLY A 26 -10.90 16.63 -1.36
CA GLY A 26 -11.89 17.27 -2.22
C GLY A 26 -11.26 18.22 -3.23
N VAL A 27 -12.02 18.48 -4.28
CA VAL A 27 -11.64 19.42 -5.35
C VAL A 27 -12.57 20.63 -5.23
N SER A 28 -12.01 21.84 -5.17
CA SER A 28 -12.83 23.05 -5.20
C SER A 28 -13.45 23.23 -6.59
N ALA A 29 -14.48 24.07 -6.71
CA ALA A 29 -15.05 24.41 -8.02
C ALA A 29 -14.00 25.03 -8.98
N ALA A 30 -12.98 25.71 -8.44
CA ALA A 30 -11.86 26.22 -9.23
C ALA A 30 -10.95 25.08 -9.72
N ASP A 31 -10.68 24.07 -8.88
CA ASP A 31 -9.86 22.92 -9.26
C ASP A 31 -10.55 22.01 -10.29
N GLN A 32 -11.89 21.96 -10.27
CA GLN A 32 -12.68 21.23 -11.26
C GLN A 32 -12.46 21.76 -12.68
N LEU A 33 -12.27 23.08 -12.85
CA LEU A 33 -11.98 23.67 -14.16
C LEU A 33 -10.69 23.11 -14.76
N THR A 34 -9.68 22.84 -13.92
CA THR A 34 -8.41 22.23 -14.34
C THR A 34 -8.56 20.79 -14.82
N TYR A 35 -9.65 20.11 -14.45
CA TYR A 35 -9.90 18.71 -14.84
C TYR A 35 -10.86 18.57 -16.03
N ASN A 36 -11.52 19.64 -16.45
CA ASN A 36 -12.45 19.63 -17.57
C ASN A 36 -11.77 19.24 -18.88
N GLU A 37 -10.55 19.69 -19.14
CA GLU A 37 -9.81 19.34 -20.36
C GLU A 37 -9.55 17.84 -20.46
N ARG A 38 -9.11 17.22 -19.35
CA ARG A 38 -8.91 15.77 -19.25
C ARG A 38 -10.23 15.01 -19.40
N LEU A 39 -11.32 15.52 -18.84
CA LEU A 39 -12.65 14.93 -18.97
C LEU A 39 -13.12 14.94 -20.42
N VAL A 40 -12.96 16.07 -21.12
CA VAL A 40 -13.32 16.21 -22.54
C VAL A 40 -12.49 15.24 -23.40
N GLN A 41 -11.19 15.11 -23.12
CA GLN A 41 -10.32 14.13 -23.78
C GLN A 41 -10.77 12.70 -23.54
N ASN A 42 -11.09 12.33 -22.29
CA ASN A 42 -11.58 10.99 -21.96
C ASN A 42 -12.95 10.69 -22.58
N LEU A 43 -13.84 11.69 -22.66
CA LEU A 43 -15.12 11.53 -23.36
C LEU A 43 -14.90 11.34 -24.86
N ALA A 44 -13.98 12.10 -25.46
CA ALA A 44 -13.65 11.98 -26.88
C ALA A 44 -13.13 10.57 -27.21
N THR A 45 -12.20 10.03 -26.41
CA THR A 45 -11.65 8.68 -26.61
C THR A 45 -12.71 7.59 -26.44
N VAL A 46 -13.59 7.69 -25.44
CA VAL A 46 -14.73 6.76 -25.26
C VAL A 46 -15.70 6.84 -26.45
N THR A 47 -16.08 8.05 -26.89
CA THR A 47 -17.02 8.23 -28.01
C THR A 47 -16.45 7.82 -29.37
N ALA A 48 -15.13 7.86 -29.53
CA ALA A 48 -14.44 7.47 -30.75
C ALA A 48 -14.28 5.95 -30.91
N ASN A 49 -14.76 5.14 -29.95
CA ASN A 49 -14.47 3.69 -29.87
C ASN A 49 -12.96 3.37 -29.92
N GLU A 50 -12.11 4.34 -29.60
CA GLU A 50 -10.71 4.06 -29.33
C GLU A 50 -10.66 3.21 -28.07
N SER A 51 -9.84 2.17 -28.07
CA SER A 51 -9.74 1.24 -26.95
C SER A 51 -9.22 1.98 -25.71
N VAL A 52 -10.13 2.57 -24.94
CA VAL A 52 -9.95 2.72 -23.52
C VAL A 52 -9.71 1.30 -23.05
N SER A 53 -8.52 1.02 -22.52
CA SER A 53 -8.19 -0.31 -22.00
C SER A 53 -9.29 -0.69 -21.03
N ASP A 54 -10.21 -1.51 -21.51
CA ASP A 54 -11.24 -2.05 -20.67
C ASP A 54 -10.50 -2.87 -19.62
N ARG A 55 -10.80 -2.63 -18.35
CA ARG A 55 -10.28 -3.46 -17.27
C ARG A 55 -10.96 -4.84 -17.29
N SER A 56 -11.68 -5.16 -18.37
CA SER A 56 -12.23 -6.47 -18.71
C SER A 56 -11.11 -7.49 -18.97
N GLY A 57 -10.44 -7.90 -17.90
CA GLY A 57 -9.45 -8.95 -17.93
C GLY A 57 -8.97 -9.28 -16.52
N ALA A 58 -8.61 -10.55 -16.30
CA ALA A 58 -8.00 -10.95 -15.04
C ALA A 58 -6.68 -10.18 -14.85
N GLN A 59 -6.62 -9.31 -13.84
CA GLN A 59 -5.42 -8.61 -13.43
C GLN A 59 -4.56 -9.54 -12.58
N TYR A 60 -3.39 -9.90 -13.10
CA TYR A 60 -2.45 -10.78 -12.41
C TYR A 60 -1.54 -9.97 -11.47
N VAL A 61 -1.55 -10.32 -10.19
CA VAL A 61 -0.77 -9.65 -9.15
C VAL A 61 0.28 -10.61 -8.57
N PRO A 62 1.58 -10.35 -8.77
CA PRO A 62 2.64 -11.15 -8.17
C PRO A 62 2.74 -10.85 -6.66
N ILE A 63 2.85 -11.89 -5.85
CA ILE A 63 3.02 -11.77 -4.40
C ILE A 63 4.20 -12.58 -3.87
N TYR A 64 4.80 -12.06 -2.80
CA TYR A 64 5.86 -12.71 -2.03
C TYR A 64 5.35 -12.99 -0.61
N PHE A 65 5.64 -14.18 -0.09
CA PHE A 65 5.28 -14.56 1.27
C PHE A 65 6.50 -14.55 2.18
N HIS A 66 6.43 -13.73 3.22
CA HIS A 66 7.42 -13.66 4.29
C HIS A 66 6.91 -14.42 5.52
N LEU A 67 7.54 -15.55 5.82
CA LEU A 67 7.16 -16.47 6.90
C LEU A 67 7.99 -16.15 8.15
N VAL A 68 7.37 -15.41 9.06
CA VAL A 68 7.96 -15.01 10.34
C VAL A 68 7.92 -16.16 11.34
N ALA A 69 9.00 -16.29 12.11
CA ALA A 69 9.08 -17.15 13.28
C ALA A 69 9.61 -16.38 14.49
N ASN A 70 9.55 -16.99 15.68
CA ASN A 70 10.16 -16.44 16.88
C ASN A 70 11.69 -16.37 16.76
N SER A 71 12.38 -15.77 17.73
CA SER A 71 13.85 -15.62 17.72
C SER A 71 14.60 -16.96 17.66
N SER A 72 13.96 -18.04 18.13
CA SER A 72 14.46 -19.42 18.07
C SER A 72 14.12 -20.13 16.75
N GLY A 73 13.53 -19.43 15.77
CA GLY A 73 13.12 -19.99 14.48
C GLY A 73 11.90 -20.91 14.52
N THR A 74 11.21 -20.97 15.67
CA THR A 74 10.05 -21.82 15.94
C THR A 74 8.74 -21.06 15.78
N GLY A 75 7.64 -21.77 15.54
CA GLY A 75 6.31 -21.17 15.42
C GLY A 75 5.95 -20.69 14.01
N ARG A 76 6.84 -20.90 13.03
CA ARG A 76 6.60 -20.55 11.63
C ARG A 76 5.34 -21.23 11.09
N VAL A 77 4.56 -20.47 10.34
CA VAL A 77 3.41 -21.00 9.58
C VAL A 77 3.88 -22.04 8.56
N ARG A 78 3.12 -23.13 8.42
CA ARG A 78 3.39 -24.17 7.42
C ARG A 78 3.12 -23.65 6.01
N GLU A 79 3.96 -24.01 5.06
CA GLU A 79 3.81 -23.62 3.65
C GLU A 79 2.44 -24.01 3.07
N SER A 80 1.88 -25.15 3.47
CA SER A 80 0.53 -25.57 3.06
C SER A 80 -0.54 -24.54 3.42
N ARG A 81 -0.43 -23.91 4.59
CA ARG A 81 -1.36 -22.85 5.03
C ARG A 81 -1.21 -21.57 4.21
N VAL A 82 0.00 -21.30 3.72
CA VAL A 82 0.27 -20.18 2.82
C VAL A 82 -0.38 -20.42 1.46
N LEU A 83 -0.30 -21.65 0.94
CA LEU A 83 -0.98 -22.04 -0.30
C LEU A 83 -2.51 -22.00 -0.16
N GLU A 84 -3.05 -22.46 0.97
CA GLU A 84 -4.47 -22.30 1.30
C GLU A 84 -4.89 -20.82 1.32
N GLN A 85 -4.05 -19.94 1.87
CA GLN A 85 -4.30 -18.50 1.88
C GLN A 85 -4.28 -17.89 0.48
N LEU A 86 -3.37 -18.33 -0.40
CA LEU A 86 -3.35 -17.93 -1.81
C LEU A 86 -4.66 -18.31 -2.51
N CYS A 87 -5.16 -19.53 -2.27
CA CYS A 87 -6.46 -19.97 -2.79
C CYS A 87 -7.60 -19.10 -2.26
N ALA A 88 -7.60 -18.79 -0.96
CA ALA A 88 -8.62 -17.93 -0.35
C ALA A 88 -8.60 -16.50 -0.92
N LEU A 89 -7.42 -15.93 -1.16
CA LEU A 89 -7.28 -14.63 -1.80
C LEU A 89 -7.85 -14.64 -3.23
N ASN A 90 -7.49 -15.65 -4.03
CA ASN A 90 -8.01 -15.76 -5.39
C ASN A 90 -9.53 -15.92 -5.42
N ALA A 91 -10.10 -16.73 -4.53
CA ALA A 91 -11.55 -16.88 -4.44
C ALA A 91 -12.26 -15.57 -4.01
N ALA A 92 -11.64 -14.80 -3.11
CA ALA A 92 -12.24 -13.55 -2.61
C ALA A 92 -12.22 -12.42 -3.65
N TYR A 93 -11.24 -12.41 -4.55
CA TYR A 93 -11.05 -11.34 -5.52
C TYR A 93 -11.40 -11.73 -6.97
N GLU A 94 -11.88 -12.96 -7.18
CA GLU A 94 -12.42 -13.42 -8.46
C GLU A 94 -13.51 -12.49 -9.04
N PRO A 95 -14.48 -11.98 -8.25
CA PRO A 95 -15.56 -11.14 -8.80
C PRO A 95 -15.10 -9.79 -9.35
N VAL A 96 -13.92 -9.31 -8.91
CA VAL A 96 -13.30 -8.07 -9.40
C VAL A 96 -12.20 -8.34 -10.42
N GLY A 97 -12.06 -9.60 -10.86
CA GLY A 97 -11.10 -10.00 -11.87
C GLY A 97 -9.64 -9.85 -11.42
N ILE A 98 -9.31 -10.10 -10.15
CA ILE A 98 -7.91 -10.08 -9.69
C ILE A 98 -7.46 -11.50 -9.37
N GLN A 99 -6.28 -11.87 -9.87
CA GLN A 99 -5.68 -13.17 -9.63
C GLN A 99 -4.25 -13.01 -9.11
N PHE A 100 -4.03 -13.49 -7.89
CA PHE A 100 -2.75 -13.55 -7.23
C PHE A 100 -1.98 -14.81 -7.62
N TYR A 101 -0.68 -14.66 -7.79
CA TYR A 101 0.23 -15.76 -8.01
C TYR A 101 1.56 -15.53 -7.28
N MET A 102 2.21 -16.61 -6.89
CA MET A 102 3.48 -16.54 -6.20
C MET A 102 4.62 -16.39 -7.20
N VAL A 103 5.54 -15.49 -6.89
CA VAL A 103 6.79 -15.33 -7.62
C VAL A 103 7.96 -15.64 -6.70
N SER A 104 9.00 -16.27 -7.24
CA SER A 104 10.23 -16.48 -6.49
C SER A 104 10.94 -15.14 -6.29
N HIS A 105 11.24 -14.79 -5.04
CA HIS A 105 12.07 -13.63 -4.75
C HIS A 105 13.51 -13.90 -5.22
N PRO A 106 14.21 -12.92 -5.84
CA PRO A 106 15.57 -13.11 -6.34
C PRO A 106 16.56 -13.60 -5.29
N THR A 107 16.37 -13.17 -4.04
CA THR A 107 17.29 -13.45 -2.92
C THR A 107 16.81 -14.54 -1.98
N PHE A 108 15.50 -14.73 -1.84
CA PHE A 108 14.91 -15.51 -0.72
C PHE A 108 14.11 -16.72 -1.20
N GLY A 109 14.04 -16.95 -2.52
CA GLY A 109 13.29 -18.07 -3.09
C GLY A 109 11.77 -17.85 -3.03
N LEU A 110 11.02 -18.96 -3.08
CA LEU A 110 9.55 -18.94 -3.15
C LEU A 110 8.87 -18.57 -1.81
N PHE A 111 9.49 -18.96 -0.70
CA PHE A 111 9.05 -18.63 0.65
C PHE A 111 10.21 -18.02 1.41
N ASP A 112 10.09 -16.75 1.80
CA ASP A 112 11.11 -16.11 2.62
C ASP A 112 10.96 -16.58 4.07
N LYS A 113 11.98 -17.27 4.59
CA LYS A 113 12.04 -17.79 5.97
C LYS A 113 13.13 -17.11 6.79
N THR A 114 13.66 -15.97 6.32
CA THR A 114 14.80 -15.32 6.97
C THR A 114 14.41 -14.54 8.23
N ILE A 115 13.12 -14.24 8.42
CA ILE A 115 12.62 -13.43 9.53
C ILE A 115 12.40 -14.29 10.78
N ASN A 116 13.32 -14.20 11.73
CA ASN A 116 13.24 -14.82 13.07
C ASN A 116 13.35 -13.72 14.13
N ASN A 117 12.23 -13.24 14.66
CA ASN A 117 12.22 -12.14 15.62
C ASN A 117 10.99 -12.21 16.53
N ASP A 118 11.20 -12.21 17.85
CA ASP A 118 10.11 -12.32 18.83
C ASP A 118 9.13 -11.14 18.74
N ASN A 119 9.61 -9.92 18.52
CA ASN A 119 8.74 -8.76 18.40
C ASN A 119 7.82 -8.88 17.19
N VAL A 120 8.37 -9.23 16.02
CA VAL A 120 7.59 -9.42 14.78
C VAL A 120 6.67 -10.65 14.87
N TYR A 121 7.05 -11.68 15.63
CA TYR A 121 6.28 -12.90 15.80
C TYR A 121 5.09 -12.72 16.78
N TYR A 122 5.31 -12.08 17.93
CA TYR A 122 4.27 -11.94 18.96
C TYR A 122 3.39 -10.70 18.79
N ASN A 123 3.88 -9.63 18.16
CA ASN A 123 3.13 -8.39 17.99
C ASN A 123 2.49 -8.26 16.59
N GLN A 124 2.05 -9.38 16.02
CA GLN A 124 1.26 -9.35 14.78
C GLN A 124 -0.13 -8.83 15.11
N ASP A 125 -0.38 -7.55 14.83
CA ASP A 125 -1.71 -6.99 14.97
C ASP A 125 -2.49 -7.13 13.65
N ASN A 126 -3.74 -7.55 13.75
CA ASN A 126 -4.68 -7.57 12.62
C ASN A 126 -5.45 -6.25 12.52
N THR A 127 -4.96 -5.17 13.13
CA THR A 127 -5.67 -3.88 13.18
C THR A 127 -5.91 -3.33 11.78
N PHE A 128 -4.95 -3.53 10.86
CA PHE A 128 -5.11 -3.19 9.45
C PHE A 128 -6.32 -3.88 8.79
N LEU A 129 -6.52 -5.17 9.06
CA LEU A 129 -7.66 -5.95 8.52
C LEU A 129 -8.99 -5.57 9.17
N MET A 130 -8.97 -5.18 10.44
CA MET A 130 -10.16 -4.76 11.20
C MET A 130 -10.62 -3.34 10.83
N GLN A 131 -9.70 -2.45 10.44
CA GLN A 131 -10.01 -1.09 10.01
C GLN A 131 -10.46 -1.01 8.55
N ALA A 132 -10.01 -1.94 7.68
CA ALA A 132 -10.43 -2.02 6.28
C ALA A 132 -11.84 -2.63 6.09
N LYS A 133 -12.46 -3.17 7.15
CA LYS A 133 -13.81 -3.75 7.14
C LYS A 133 -14.91 -2.81 7.71
N LYS A 134 -14.59 -1.53 7.93
CA LYS A 134 -15.60 -0.50 8.24
C LYS A 134 -16.00 0.23 6.97
#